data_AF-A0A958C2Z1-F1
#
_entry.id   AF-A0A958C2Z1-F1
#
_cell.length_a   1.000
_cell.length_b   1.000
_cell.length_c   1.000
_cell.angle_alpha   90.00
_cell.angle_beta   90.00
_cell.angle_gamma   90.00
#
_symmetry.space_group_name_H-M   'P 1'
#
loop_
_entity.id
_entity.type
_entity.pdbx_description
1 polymer ?
#
loop_
_entity_poly.entity_id
_entity_poly.type
_entity_poly.pdbx_seq_one_letter_code
_entity_poly.pdbx_strand_id
1 'polypeptide(L)'
;PAAPVEVVAAPAEQAWWISDAAGDPSNGVDYLALARSFDGVAAQERIATLAAPPFDGRRAGTEGGRAAGDAIADAFAAYGLEPAGDLQTDGSRSYFQQFPLDFFVTYTAPPVLEVFAPDGQAAGPYEFRHDYSSYVRNYAGQGDAEGSVVWANYCRHEDFDAVDAVGMVVLCRLNGGEDPTRNALEHGAAGLLLVGDPA
;
A
#
# COMPACT_ATOMS: atom_id res chain seq x y z
N PRO A 1 -15.17 50.94 36.79
CA PRO A 1 -14.49 49.82 37.46
C PRO A 1 -15.08 48.48 37.04
N ALA A 2 -14.43 47.82 36.09
CA ALA A 2 -14.59 46.41 35.79
C ALA A 2 -13.22 45.77 36.09
N ALA A 3 -13.20 44.73 36.93
CA ALA A 3 -11.97 44.02 37.28
C ALA A 3 -11.43 43.28 36.04
N PRO A 4 -10.10 43.12 35.90
CA PRO A 4 -9.56 42.31 34.82
C PRO A 4 -9.90 40.84 35.07
N VAL A 5 -10.38 40.16 34.03
CA VAL A 5 -10.58 38.72 34.03
C VAL A 5 -9.20 38.07 33.91
N GLU A 6 -8.79 37.37 34.97
CA GLU A 6 -7.56 36.58 34.99
C GLU A 6 -7.81 35.28 34.22
N VAL A 7 -7.17 35.12 33.06
CA VAL A 7 -7.19 33.86 32.31
C VAL A 7 -6.24 32.90 33.02
N VAL A 8 -6.79 32.05 33.87
CA VAL A 8 -6.05 30.93 34.46
C VAL A 8 -5.78 29.93 33.33
N ALA A 9 -4.53 29.85 32.89
CA ALA A 9 -4.08 28.79 31.99
C ALA A 9 -4.27 27.44 32.68
N ALA A 10 -4.93 26.50 32.00
CA ALA A 10 -5.06 25.12 32.45
C ALA A 10 -3.66 24.50 32.67
N PRO A 11 -3.49 23.61 33.67
CA PRO A 11 -2.21 22.95 33.89
C PRO A 11 -1.82 22.14 32.65
N ALA A 12 -0.56 22.30 32.25
CA ALA A 12 0.04 21.60 31.13
C ALA A 12 0.30 20.13 31.50
N GLU A 13 -0.74 19.30 31.52
CA GLU A 13 -0.60 17.85 31.68
C GLU A 13 -1.56 17.12 30.73
N GLN A 14 -1.15 16.99 29.47
CA GLN A 14 -1.45 15.86 28.57
C GLN A 14 -0.74 16.06 27.23
N ALA A 15 0.59 16.08 27.30
CA ALA A 15 1.45 15.87 26.15
C ALA A 15 1.70 14.35 26.05
N TRP A 16 1.05 13.67 25.10
CA TRP A 16 1.24 12.24 24.83
C TRP A 16 2.46 11.97 23.93
N TRP A 17 3.47 12.82 23.99
CA TRP A 17 4.76 12.60 23.36
C TRP A 17 5.78 12.40 24.47
N ILE A 18 6.44 11.24 24.43
CA ILE A 18 7.66 10.82 25.14
C ILE A 18 8.05 11.77 26.27
N SER A 19 7.64 11.45 27.49
CA SER A 19 8.18 12.11 28.67
C SER A 19 9.69 11.87 28.74
N ASP A 20 10.41 12.96 28.95
CA ASP A 20 11.86 13.14 29.02
C ASP A 20 12.51 12.42 30.24
N ALA A 21 12.09 11.18 30.52
CA ALA A 21 12.69 10.32 31.54
C ALA A 21 13.87 9.49 30.99
N ALA A 22 14.05 9.46 29.67
CA ALA A 22 15.28 9.04 29.02
C ALA A 22 15.75 10.26 28.23
N GLY A 23 16.83 10.91 28.67
CA GLY A 23 17.35 12.11 28.03
C GLY A 23 17.51 11.91 26.52
N ASP A 24 17.44 13.03 25.78
CA ASP A 24 17.54 13.07 24.31
C ASP A 24 18.50 11.99 23.76
N PRO A 25 17.99 10.95 23.07
CA PRO A 25 18.81 9.85 22.58
C PRO A 25 19.81 10.28 21.51
N SER A 26 19.75 11.53 21.03
CA SER A 26 20.73 12.12 20.13
C SER A 26 21.96 12.71 20.83
N ASN A 27 21.90 12.98 22.13
CA ASN A 27 23.03 13.56 22.86
C ASN A 27 24.16 12.53 23.00
N GLY A 28 25.24 12.73 22.22
CA GLY A 28 26.45 11.91 22.26
C GLY A 28 26.54 10.85 21.16
N VAL A 29 25.58 10.78 20.24
CA VAL A 29 25.67 9.89 19.07
C VAL A 29 26.52 10.55 17.99
N ASP A 30 27.65 9.95 17.65
CA ASP A 30 28.41 10.31 16.46
C ASP A 30 27.71 9.73 15.22
N TYR A 31 26.84 10.54 14.62
CA TYR A 31 26.10 10.18 13.41
C TYR A 31 26.99 9.83 12.23
N LEU A 32 28.21 10.40 12.15
CA LEU A 32 29.14 10.11 11.07
C LEU A 32 29.77 8.72 11.28
N ALA A 33 30.15 8.40 12.51
CA ALA A 33 30.62 7.06 12.84
C ALA A 33 29.52 6.01 12.63
N LEU A 34 28.28 6.30 13.04
CA LEU A 34 27.12 5.43 12.83
C LEU A 34 26.82 5.20 11.34
N ALA A 35 26.83 6.26 10.53
CA ALA A 35 26.63 6.12 9.08
C ALA A 35 27.75 5.27 8.44
N ARG A 36 28.98 5.41 8.92
CA ARG A 36 30.14 4.63 8.43
C ARG A 36 30.13 3.17 8.89
N SER A 37 29.41 2.84 9.96
CA SER A 37 29.29 1.45 10.42
C SER A 37 28.27 0.64 9.63
N PHE A 38 27.51 1.26 8.70
CA PHE A 38 26.57 0.54 7.86
C PHE A 38 27.30 -0.38 6.87
N ASP A 39 27.01 -1.67 6.95
CA ASP A 39 27.52 -2.67 6.01
C ASP A 39 26.50 -2.92 4.89
N GLY A 40 26.75 -2.32 3.73
CA GLY A 40 25.90 -2.47 2.57
C GLY A 40 25.90 -3.88 1.97
N VAL A 41 26.99 -4.65 2.14
CA VAL A 41 27.06 -6.03 1.65
C VAL A 41 26.19 -6.92 2.51
N ALA A 42 26.31 -6.84 3.83
CA ALA A 42 25.45 -7.58 4.75
C ALA A 42 23.97 -7.20 4.57
N ALA A 43 23.68 -5.92 4.31
CA ALA A 43 22.32 -5.47 4.02
C ALA A 43 21.76 -6.09 2.72
N GLN A 44 22.57 -6.14 1.66
CA GLN A 44 22.18 -6.74 0.39
C GLN A 44 21.96 -8.26 0.51
N GLU A 45 22.81 -8.96 1.26
CA GLU A 45 22.64 -10.39 1.54
C GLU A 45 21.32 -10.64 2.30
N ARG A 46 21.01 -9.80 3.29
CA ARG A 46 19.75 -9.87 4.03
C ARG A 46 18.52 -9.70 3.12
N ILE A 47 18.58 -8.75 2.20
CA ILE A 47 17.53 -8.52 1.20
C ILE A 47 17.37 -9.77 0.32
N ALA A 48 18.49 -10.31 -0.19
CA ALA A 48 18.47 -11.51 -1.02
C ALA A 48 17.88 -12.72 -0.27
N THR A 49 18.23 -12.90 1.01
CA THR A 49 17.65 -13.92 1.87
C THR A 49 16.13 -13.73 2.01
N LEU A 50 15.66 -12.56 2.43
CA LEU A 50 14.23 -12.30 2.65
C LEU A 50 13.39 -12.32 1.36
N ALA A 51 14.03 -12.14 0.20
CA ALA A 51 13.39 -12.25 -1.11
C ALA A 51 13.45 -13.67 -1.70
N ALA A 52 14.13 -14.61 -1.05
CA ALA A 52 14.28 -15.98 -1.54
C ALA A 52 12.97 -16.78 -1.43
N PRO A 53 12.80 -17.86 -2.22
CA PRO A 53 11.56 -18.67 -2.23
C PRO A 53 11.03 -19.14 -0.87
N PRO A 54 11.87 -19.50 0.14
CA PRO A 54 11.36 -19.90 1.45
C PRO A 54 10.57 -18.83 2.20
N PHE A 55 10.79 -17.56 1.87
CA PHE A 55 10.10 -16.43 2.48
C PHE A 55 8.98 -15.91 1.59
N ASP A 56 8.96 -16.25 0.29
CA ASP A 56 7.90 -15.90 -0.67
C ASP A 56 7.48 -14.40 -0.64
N GLY A 57 8.42 -13.54 -0.22
CA GLY A 57 8.22 -12.11 -0.02
C GLY A 57 7.52 -11.71 1.29
N ARG A 58 6.94 -10.50 1.30
CA ARG A 58 6.45 -9.83 2.52
C ARG A 58 4.92 -9.73 2.60
N ARG A 59 4.21 -10.65 1.93
CA ARG A 59 2.74 -10.64 1.93
C ARG A 59 2.22 -11.08 3.30
N ALA A 60 1.60 -10.16 4.03
CA ALA A 60 0.97 -10.49 5.31
C ALA A 60 -0.14 -11.56 5.11
N GLY A 61 -0.19 -12.52 6.03
CA GLY A 61 -1.15 -13.62 6.00
C GLY A 61 -0.72 -14.85 5.19
N THR A 62 0.44 -14.85 4.51
CA THR A 62 1.00 -16.06 3.89
C THR A 62 1.98 -16.78 4.81
N GLU A 63 2.27 -18.05 4.53
CA GLU A 63 3.28 -18.83 5.25
C GLU A 63 4.68 -18.21 5.10
N GLY A 64 5.07 -17.83 3.87
CA GLY A 64 6.35 -17.15 3.63
C GLY A 64 6.45 -15.81 4.35
N GLY A 65 5.40 -14.99 4.32
CA GLY A 65 5.37 -13.72 5.04
C GLY A 65 5.49 -13.89 6.55
N ARG A 66 4.93 -14.97 7.10
CA ARG A 66 5.15 -15.35 8.50
C ARG A 66 6.60 -15.74 8.75
N ALA A 67 7.18 -16.61 7.93
CA ALA A 67 8.57 -17.04 8.06
C ALA A 67 9.54 -15.84 7.98
N ALA A 68 9.26 -14.87 7.12
CA ALA A 68 10.07 -13.64 7.00
C ALA A 68 9.96 -12.79 8.27
N GLY A 69 8.75 -12.67 8.81
CA GLY A 69 8.50 -12.00 10.08
C GLY A 69 9.24 -12.65 11.25
N ASP A 70 9.22 -13.98 11.33
CA ASP A 70 9.92 -14.75 12.37
C ASP A 70 11.44 -14.53 12.26
N ALA A 71 12.02 -14.57 11.06
CA ALA A 71 13.45 -14.29 10.84
C ALA A 71 13.86 -12.85 11.21
N ILE A 72 12.95 -11.88 11.05
CA ILE A 72 13.17 -10.50 11.49
C ILE A 72 13.09 -10.41 13.01
N ALA A 73 12.10 -11.05 13.63
CA ALA A 73 11.93 -11.08 15.08
C ALA A 73 13.15 -11.73 15.79
N ASP A 74 13.67 -12.83 15.25
CA ASP A 74 14.88 -13.49 15.77
C ASP A 74 16.09 -12.56 15.75
N ALA A 75 16.24 -11.76 14.70
CA ALA A 75 17.33 -10.80 14.63
C ALA A 75 17.14 -9.61 15.56
N PHE A 76 15.91 -9.12 15.75
CA PHE A 76 15.61 -8.11 16.75
C PHE A 76 15.99 -8.60 18.15
N ALA A 77 15.61 -9.84 18.48
CA ALA A 77 16.02 -10.47 19.74
C ALA A 77 17.54 -10.60 19.86
N ALA A 78 18.23 -11.00 18.78
CA ALA A 78 19.70 -11.11 18.76
C ALA A 78 20.41 -9.75 18.95
N TYR A 79 19.78 -8.65 18.54
CA TYR A 79 20.25 -7.29 18.78
C TYR A 79 19.80 -6.71 20.13
N GLY A 80 19.05 -7.49 20.93
CA GLY A 80 18.57 -7.07 22.25
C GLY A 80 17.38 -6.12 22.22
N LEU A 81 16.66 -6.02 21.10
CA LEU A 81 15.39 -5.32 21.06
C LEU A 81 14.35 -6.14 21.84
N GLU A 82 13.43 -5.46 22.52
CA GLU A 82 12.32 -6.09 23.20
C GLU A 82 11.04 -6.03 22.33
N PRO A 83 10.15 -7.04 22.42
CA PRO A 83 8.88 -7.02 21.71
C PRO A 83 7.92 -5.96 22.25
N ALA A 84 7.11 -5.36 21.37
CA ALA A 84 6.15 -4.30 21.73
C ALA A 84 4.77 -4.44 21.07
N GLY A 85 4.50 -5.57 20.40
CA GLY A 85 3.24 -5.88 19.74
C GLY A 85 2.16 -6.40 20.69
N ASP A 86 1.37 -7.36 20.20
CA ASP A 86 0.20 -7.88 20.90
C ASP A 86 0.57 -8.51 22.25
N LEU A 87 -0.26 -8.23 23.26
CA LEU A 87 -0.15 -8.83 24.58
C LEU A 87 -0.52 -10.32 24.51
N GLN A 88 0.38 -11.18 24.94
CA GLN A 88 0.18 -12.62 25.01
C GLN A 88 -0.56 -13.00 26.30
N THR A 89 -1.06 -14.24 26.35
CA THR A 89 -1.83 -14.75 27.50
C THR A 89 -1.04 -14.84 28.80
N ASP A 90 0.29 -14.96 28.70
CA ASP A 90 1.21 -14.98 29.84
C ASP A 90 1.65 -13.58 30.31
N GLY A 91 1.12 -12.51 29.68
CA GLY A 91 1.46 -11.13 29.99
C GLY A 91 2.69 -10.59 29.26
N SER A 92 3.37 -11.40 28.44
CA SER A 92 4.50 -10.95 27.60
C SER A 92 4.01 -10.21 26.35
N ARG A 93 4.91 -9.44 25.72
CA ARG A 93 4.66 -8.78 24.43
C ARG A 93 5.20 -9.64 23.28
N SER A 94 4.51 -9.61 22.14
CA SER A 94 4.98 -10.24 20.90
C SER A 94 5.74 -9.26 20.00
N TYR A 95 6.56 -9.76 19.07
CA TYR A 95 7.09 -8.93 17.97
C TYR A 95 6.04 -8.63 16.90
N PHE A 96 4.87 -9.26 16.98
CA PHE A 96 3.80 -9.18 15.99
C PHE A 96 2.60 -8.42 16.54
N GLN A 97 1.95 -7.70 15.63
CA GLN A 97 0.61 -7.15 15.82
C GLN A 97 -0.32 -7.76 14.78
N GLN A 98 -1.47 -8.28 15.22
CA GLN A 98 -2.50 -8.83 14.36
C GLN A 98 -3.63 -7.84 14.17
N PHE A 99 -4.04 -7.67 12.92
CA PHE A 99 -5.20 -6.87 12.55
C PHE A 99 -5.82 -7.45 11.27
N PRO A 100 -7.14 -7.31 11.10
CA PRO A 100 -7.81 -7.76 9.89
C PRO A 100 -7.32 -6.96 8.68
N LEU A 101 -7.14 -7.65 7.56
CA LEU A 101 -6.76 -7.07 6.28
C LEU A 101 -7.88 -7.35 5.28
N ASP A 102 -8.75 -6.37 5.07
CA ASP A 102 -9.99 -6.53 4.28
C ASP A 102 -9.81 -6.33 2.77
N PHE A 103 -8.58 -6.10 2.31
CA PHE A 103 -8.29 -5.63 0.95
C PHE A 103 -7.34 -6.53 0.16
N PHE A 104 -7.18 -7.80 0.56
CA PHE A 104 -6.42 -8.74 -0.26
C PHE A 104 -7.27 -9.37 -1.35
N VAL A 105 -6.81 -9.19 -2.59
CA VAL A 105 -7.30 -9.92 -3.74
C VAL A 105 -6.58 -11.27 -3.78
N THR A 106 -7.35 -12.35 -3.70
CA THR A 106 -6.86 -13.69 -3.99
C THR A 106 -7.18 -14.01 -5.43
N TYR A 107 -6.14 -14.24 -6.23
CA TYR A 107 -6.26 -14.66 -7.63
C TYR A 107 -6.35 -16.19 -7.68
N THR A 108 -7.42 -16.71 -8.27
CA THR A 108 -7.50 -18.14 -8.62
C THR A 108 -6.75 -18.45 -9.92
N ALA A 109 -6.57 -17.43 -10.77
CA ALA A 109 -5.69 -17.41 -11.94
C ALA A 109 -5.22 -15.96 -12.18
N PRO A 110 -4.08 -15.74 -12.87
CA PRO A 110 -3.69 -14.41 -13.31
C PRO A 110 -4.78 -13.78 -14.19
N PRO A 111 -5.20 -12.52 -13.92
CA PRO A 111 -6.07 -11.77 -14.83
C PRO A 111 -5.40 -11.64 -16.19
N VAL A 112 -6.18 -11.63 -17.28
CA VAL A 112 -5.69 -11.52 -18.66
C VAL A 112 -6.11 -10.18 -19.24
N LEU A 113 -5.20 -9.49 -19.93
CA LEU A 113 -5.48 -8.30 -20.72
C LEU A 113 -5.09 -8.54 -22.17
N GLU A 114 -6.08 -8.46 -23.06
CA GLU A 114 -5.87 -8.51 -24.50
C GLU A 114 -6.34 -7.19 -25.13
N VAL A 115 -5.49 -6.58 -25.95
CA VAL A 115 -5.81 -5.36 -26.68
C VAL A 115 -5.61 -5.65 -28.16
N PHE A 116 -6.62 -5.32 -28.95
CA PHE A 116 -6.61 -5.50 -30.40
C PHE A 116 -6.58 -4.14 -31.09
N ALA A 117 -5.72 -4.00 -32.09
CA ALA A 117 -5.72 -2.87 -33.00
C ALA A 117 -6.99 -2.91 -33.90
N PRO A 118 -7.34 -1.79 -34.56
CA PRO A 118 -8.54 -1.74 -35.41
C PRO A 118 -8.56 -2.75 -36.57
N ASP A 119 -7.39 -3.28 -36.96
CA ASP A 119 -7.24 -4.33 -37.98
C ASP A 119 -7.37 -5.76 -37.40
N GLY A 120 -7.68 -5.88 -36.11
CA GLY A 120 -7.84 -7.14 -35.38
C GLY A 120 -6.53 -7.79 -34.95
N GLN A 121 -5.37 -7.17 -35.20
CA GLN A 121 -4.10 -7.69 -34.71
C GLN A 121 -3.95 -7.42 -33.20
N ALA A 122 -3.45 -8.40 -32.45
CA ALA A 122 -3.12 -8.20 -31.05
C ALA A 122 -1.99 -7.16 -30.91
N ALA A 123 -2.18 -6.17 -30.04
CA ALA A 123 -1.22 -5.10 -29.75
C ALA A 123 -0.07 -5.54 -28.84
N GLY A 124 -0.14 -6.75 -28.28
CA GLY A 124 0.95 -7.42 -27.58
C GLY A 124 0.50 -8.76 -26.99
N PRO A 125 1.40 -9.52 -26.38
CA PRO A 125 1.12 -10.05 -25.06
C PRO A 125 1.31 -8.94 -24.01
N TYR A 126 0.41 -8.84 -23.04
CA TYR A 126 0.61 -8.05 -21.83
C TYR A 126 0.84 -9.01 -20.66
N GLU A 127 1.87 -8.77 -19.86
CA GLU A 127 2.23 -9.62 -18.73
C GLU A 127 1.70 -9.02 -17.41
N PHE A 128 0.90 -9.81 -16.69
CA PHE A 128 0.37 -9.43 -15.38
C PHE A 128 1.52 -9.19 -14.38
N ARG A 129 1.43 -8.08 -13.63
CA ARG A 129 2.44 -7.52 -12.71
C ARG A 129 3.68 -6.91 -13.36
N HIS A 130 3.84 -7.03 -14.68
CA HIS A 130 4.86 -6.30 -15.43
C HIS A 130 4.25 -5.10 -16.15
N ASP A 131 3.23 -5.34 -16.97
CA ASP A 131 2.60 -4.31 -17.81
C ASP A 131 1.29 -3.77 -17.21
N TYR A 132 0.60 -4.58 -16.41
CA TYR A 132 -0.65 -4.20 -15.74
C TYR A 132 -0.85 -4.93 -14.41
N SER A 133 -1.73 -4.40 -13.57
CA SER A 133 -2.16 -5.06 -12.33
C SER A 133 -3.64 -4.78 -12.08
N SER A 134 -4.29 -5.60 -11.25
CA SER A 134 -5.70 -5.35 -10.93
C SER A 134 -5.85 -4.17 -9.98
N TYR A 135 -6.84 -3.33 -10.28
CA TYR A 135 -7.33 -2.30 -9.39
C TYR A 135 -8.64 -2.77 -8.77
N VAL A 136 -8.61 -3.21 -7.51
CA VAL A 136 -9.77 -3.80 -6.80
C VAL A 136 -10.10 -2.95 -5.57
N ARG A 137 -10.43 -1.69 -5.82
CA ARG A 137 -10.84 -0.72 -4.79
C ARG A 137 -12.25 -0.22 -5.08
N ASN A 138 -12.93 0.20 -4.02
CA ASN A 138 -14.25 0.82 -4.07
C ASN A 138 -15.27 -0.06 -4.82
N TYR A 139 -15.69 0.33 -6.03
CA TYR A 139 -16.70 -0.35 -6.84
C TYR A 139 -16.11 -1.32 -7.89
N ALA A 140 -14.78 -1.45 -7.95
CA ALA A 140 -14.14 -2.43 -8.81
C ALA A 140 -14.04 -3.81 -8.15
N GLY A 141 -14.28 -4.86 -8.94
CA GLY A 141 -14.34 -6.24 -8.47
C GLY A 141 -13.87 -7.23 -9.55
N GLN A 142 -14.23 -8.50 -9.37
CA GLN A 142 -14.00 -9.55 -10.35
C GLN A 142 -14.99 -9.45 -11.52
N GLY A 143 -14.58 -9.87 -12.71
CA GLY A 143 -15.45 -9.99 -13.88
C GLY A 143 -14.66 -10.03 -15.18
N ASP A 144 -15.38 -10.31 -16.25
CA ASP A 144 -14.88 -10.26 -17.62
C ASP A 144 -15.54 -9.07 -18.33
N ALA A 145 -14.75 -8.34 -19.12
CA ALA A 145 -15.22 -7.20 -19.89
C ALA A 145 -14.59 -7.22 -21.29
N GLU A 146 -15.42 -7.04 -22.30
CA GLU A 146 -15.01 -6.91 -23.70
C GLU A 146 -15.77 -5.74 -24.32
N GLY A 147 -15.08 -4.91 -25.10
CA GLY A 147 -15.71 -3.76 -25.76
C GLY A 147 -14.68 -2.87 -26.43
N SER A 148 -15.18 -1.89 -27.19
CA SER A 148 -14.30 -0.86 -27.74
C SER A 148 -13.75 0.02 -26.60
N VAL A 149 -12.54 0.51 -26.78
CA VAL A 149 -11.89 1.37 -25.78
C VAL A 149 -12.30 2.82 -26.02
N VAL A 150 -12.78 3.50 -24.98
CA VAL A 150 -13.07 4.94 -24.99
C VAL A 150 -12.21 5.67 -23.98
N TRP A 151 -11.70 6.85 -24.35
CA TRP A 151 -10.88 7.68 -23.47
C TRP A 151 -11.76 8.69 -22.72
N ALA A 152 -11.81 8.59 -21.40
CA ALA A 152 -12.58 9.48 -20.53
C ALA A 152 -11.68 10.32 -19.60
N ASN A 153 -10.51 10.72 -20.10
CA ASN A 153 -9.60 11.67 -19.43
C ASN A 153 -9.24 11.25 -17.99
N TYR A 154 -9.82 11.89 -16.95
CA TYR A 154 -9.55 11.56 -15.55
C TYR A 154 -10.70 10.78 -14.89
N CYS A 155 -11.66 10.29 -15.67
CA CYS A 155 -12.87 9.62 -15.18
C CYS A 155 -13.66 10.49 -14.18
N ARG A 156 -13.63 11.81 -14.32
CA ARG A 156 -14.55 12.70 -13.57
C ARG A 156 -15.94 12.58 -14.16
N HIS A 157 -16.96 12.88 -13.37
CA HIS A 157 -18.34 12.84 -13.85
C HIS A 157 -18.52 13.60 -15.18
N GLU A 158 -17.98 14.82 -15.27
CA GLU A 158 -18.03 15.68 -16.46
C GLU A 158 -17.27 15.11 -17.67
N ASP A 159 -16.25 14.26 -17.47
CA ASP A 159 -15.51 13.66 -18.59
C ASP A 159 -16.39 12.68 -19.38
N PHE A 160 -17.44 12.13 -18.75
CA PHE A 160 -18.40 11.24 -19.40
C PHE A 160 -19.49 11.98 -20.19
N ASP A 161 -19.67 13.29 -20.01
CA ASP A 161 -20.61 14.08 -20.82
C ASP A 161 -20.22 14.07 -22.32
N ALA A 162 -18.94 13.82 -22.62
CA ALA A 162 -18.38 13.81 -23.96
C ALA A 162 -18.22 12.39 -24.57
N VAL A 163 -18.57 11.32 -23.83
CA VAL A 163 -18.26 9.93 -24.20
C VAL A 163 -19.46 9.02 -23.93
N ASP A 164 -19.86 8.22 -24.92
CA ASP A 164 -20.78 7.10 -24.68
C ASP A 164 -20.00 5.90 -24.13
N ALA A 165 -20.11 5.67 -22.83
CA ALA A 165 -19.40 4.60 -22.12
C ALA A 165 -20.18 3.28 -22.06
N VAL A 166 -21.44 3.24 -22.53
CA VAL A 166 -22.31 2.07 -22.33
C VAL A 166 -21.74 0.86 -23.07
N GLY A 167 -21.39 -0.19 -22.32
CA GLY A 167 -20.81 -1.42 -22.86
C GLY A 167 -19.36 -1.29 -23.33
N MET A 168 -18.71 -0.14 -23.08
CA MET A 168 -17.33 0.12 -23.50
C MET A 168 -16.33 -0.21 -22.41
N VAL A 169 -15.07 -0.42 -22.79
CA VAL A 169 -13.94 -0.42 -21.86
C VAL A 169 -13.42 1.01 -21.75
N VAL A 170 -13.59 1.62 -20.58
CA VAL A 170 -13.18 3.01 -20.35
C VAL A 170 -11.70 3.05 -19.96
N LEU A 171 -10.92 3.91 -20.62
CA LEU A 171 -9.53 4.20 -20.30
C LEU A 171 -9.41 5.60 -19.70
N CYS A 172 -8.76 5.70 -18.54
CA CYS A 172 -8.58 6.95 -17.81
C CYS A 172 -7.18 7.08 -17.20
N ARG A 173 -6.74 8.32 -16.96
CA ARG A 173 -5.62 8.64 -16.07
C ARG A 173 -6.08 8.54 -14.64
N LEU A 174 -5.31 7.86 -13.80
CA LEU A 174 -5.52 7.87 -12.37
C LEU A 174 -5.08 9.23 -11.81
N ASN A 175 -6.02 9.99 -11.23
CA ASN A 175 -5.71 11.12 -10.35
C ASN A 175 -6.46 10.95 -9.01
N GLY A 176 -5.92 11.49 -7.93
CA GLY A 176 -6.47 11.33 -6.57
C GLY A 176 -7.74 12.14 -6.27
N GLY A 177 -8.59 12.40 -7.27
CA GLY A 177 -9.83 13.17 -7.15
C GLY A 177 -11.05 12.28 -6.88
N GLU A 178 -12.05 12.37 -7.75
CA GLU A 178 -13.27 11.56 -7.70
C GLU A 178 -12.97 10.06 -7.85
N ASP A 179 -13.92 9.22 -7.45
CA ASP A 179 -13.79 7.77 -7.55
C ASP A 179 -14.06 7.30 -9.01
N PRO A 180 -13.01 6.94 -9.78
CA PRO A 180 -13.19 6.60 -11.19
C PRO A 180 -14.00 5.30 -11.35
N THR A 181 -14.01 4.42 -10.35
CA THR A 181 -14.75 3.15 -10.40
C THR A 181 -16.26 3.37 -10.33
N ARG A 182 -16.69 4.32 -9.49
CA ARG A 182 -18.10 4.71 -9.39
C ARG A 182 -18.55 5.38 -10.69
N ASN A 183 -17.80 6.37 -11.17
CA ASN A 183 -18.20 7.14 -12.33
C ASN A 183 -18.34 6.26 -13.58
N ALA A 184 -17.37 5.37 -13.83
CA ALA A 184 -17.45 4.41 -14.93
C ALA A 184 -18.67 3.48 -14.79
N LEU A 185 -18.94 2.95 -13.59
CA LEU A 185 -20.08 2.09 -13.32
C LEU A 185 -21.42 2.81 -13.56
N GLU A 186 -21.57 4.03 -13.05
CA GLU A 186 -22.80 4.83 -13.18
C GLU A 186 -23.10 5.20 -14.65
N HIS A 187 -22.09 5.19 -15.52
CA HIS A 187 -22.22 5.47 -16.96
C HIS A 187 -22.25 4.20 -17.82
N GLY A 188 -22.37 3.02 -17.20
CA GLY A 188 -22.60 1.76 -17.91
C GLY A 188 -21.35 1.16 -18.58
N ALA A 189 -20.15 1.57 -18.16
CA ALA A 189 -18.92 0.96 -18.63
C ALA A 189 -18.91 -0.55 -18.36
N ALA A 190 -18.47 -1.34 -19.34
CA ALA A 190 -18.24 -2.77 -19.18
C ALA A 190 -16.95 -3.05 -18.41
N GLY A 191 -15.92 -2.22 -18.60
CA GLY A 191 -14.62 -2.35 -17.93
C GLY A 191 -13.92 -1.01 -17.74
N LEU A 192 -12.91 -0.98 -16.87
CA LEU A 192 -12.12 0.21 -16.55
C LEU A 192 -10.62 -0.11 -16.57
N LEU A 193 -9.87 0.66 -17.35
CA LEU A 193 -8.42 0.68 -17.40
C LEU A 193 -7.91 2.00 -16.86
N LEU A 194 -7.00 1.95 -15.88
CA LEU A 194 -6.41 3.12 -15.25
C LEU A 194 -4.92 3.18 -15.57
N VAL A 195 -4.50 4.28 -16.19
CA VAL A 195 -3.11 4.59 -16.47
C VAL A 195 -2.59 5.48 -15.35
N GLY A 196 -1.64 5.00 -14.58
CA GLY A 196 -0.85 5.84 -13.68
C GLY A 196 0.25 6.56 -14.46
N ASP A 197 0.61 7.76 -14.03
CA ASP A 197 1.88 8.35 -14.49
C ASP A 197 3.03 7.44 -14.05
N PRO A 198 4.11 7.30 -14.87
CA PRO A 198 5.25 6.48 -14.50
C PRO A 198 5.81 6.94 -13.15
N ALA A 199 6.07 5.96 -12.28
CA ALA A 199 6.65 6.17 -10.95
C ALA A 199 8.08 6.72 -11.03
#